data_AF-A0A660PZS9-F1
#
_entry.id   AF-A0A660PZS9-F1
#
_cell.length_a   1.000
_cell.length_b   1.000
_cell.length_c   1.000
_cell.angle_alpha   90.00
_cell.angle_beta   90.00
_cell.angle_gamma   90.00
#
_symmetry.space_group_name_H-M   'P 1'
#
loop_
_entity.id
_entity.type
_entity.pdbx_description
1 polymer ?
#
loop_
_entity_poly.entity_id
_entity_poly.type
_entity_poly.pdbx_seq_one_letter_code
_entity_poly.pdbx_strand_id
1 'polypeptide(L)'
;MYLKRLELLGFKSFPDKTIIKFTPGVTSIVGPNGCGKTNILDSIRWVLGEQRVSLLRGTKMEEIIFNGTHEIKPLGMAEVTLVIQNNKGVLPTEYSEVQITRRLFRSGESEYLLNKVPCRLKDISDLLMDTGVGSHIYSVIQQDMIEAILSDKADERRFLFEEAAGISKYKNRKKAALRKLEATEGDLLRLKDIVAEVNTQVNSLKRQMNKAQRYKNLSEELKGWEIFLGKSAVNELQVEKRRMLTERDNLSDAKVKLDTEINSLSAHQEEERKRLTDIDKELSDTSGRIYEKSEAAHNIETDITVLRERRDNSHQLIEKNHLDIEAYKKRREILLEQIDQIETELKNLDKELNRVDEERKQAEQNLAESDDKILSARREREDLGRQLMNLESRLSAGKSDDSNIKEQKSEIDTNLAAFEQQASELKQKKEELTAKKSAIENSIGELRSKLEQSQGRREN
;
A
#
# COMPACT_ATOMS: atom_id res chain seq x y z
N MET A 1 -58.43 -127.64 -17.42
CA MET A 1 -59.16 -126.37 -17.50
C MET A 1 -60.38 -126.61 -18.40
N TYR A 2 -61.56 -126.15 -18.01
CA TYR A 2 -62.77 -126.20 -18.85
C TYR A 2 -63.73 -125.07 -18.46
N LEU A 3 -64.64 -124.69 -19.37
CA LEU A 3 -65.70 -123.71 -19.09
C LEU A 3 -66.72 -124.38 -18.17
N LYS A 4 -67.02 -123.81 -17.02
CA LYS A 4 -67.97 -124.37 -16.03
C LYS A 4 -69.38 -123.82 -16.24
N ARG A 5 -69.49 -122.51 -16.38
CA ARG A 5 -70.75 -121.82 -16.66
C ARG A 5 -70.50 -120.44 -17.29
N LEU A 6 -71.51 -119.96 -17.99
CA LEU A 6 -71.60 -118.62 -18.55
C LEU A 6 -72.88 -117.98 -18.01
N GLU A 7 -72.75 -116.80 -17.42
CA GLU A 7 -73.86 -116.01 -16.91
C GLU A 7 -74.02 -114.77 -17.81
N LEU A 8 -75.24 -114.56 -18.31
CA LEU A 8 -75.59 -113.48 -19.23
C LEU A 8 -76.69 -112.63 -18.59
N LEU A 9 -76.55 -111.31 -18.65
CA LEU A 9 -77.59 -110.37 -18.22
C LEU A 9 -77.57 -109.16 -19.14
N GLY A 10 -78.71 -108.84 -19.74
CA GLY A 10 -78.83 -107.71 -20.68
C GLY A 10 -77.92 -107.79 -21.91
N PHE A 11 -77.40 -108.97 -22.26
CA PHE A 11 -76.50 -109.15 -23.40
C PHE A 11 -77.29 -109.60 -24.62
N LYS A 12 -77.36 -108.77 -25.66
CA LYS A 12 -78.07 -109.02 -26.92
C LYS A 12 -79.44 -109.67 -26.67
N SER A 13 -79.68 -110.88 -27.15
CA SER A 13 -80.95 -111.61 -27.03
C SER A 13 -81.29 -112.12 -25.61
N PHE A 14 -80.48 -111.82 -24.59
CA PHE A 14 -80.65 -112.29 -23.21
C PHE A 14 -80.98 -111.13 -22.27
N PRO A 15 -82.27 -110.72 -22.13
CA PRO A 15 -82.68 -109.65 -21.22
C PRO A 15 -82.50 -110.05 -19.75
N ASP A 16 -82.99 -111.23 -19.38
CA ASP A 16 -82.94 -111.73 -18.01
C ASP A 16 -81.66 -112.50 -17.71
N LYS A 17 -81.34 -112.63 -16.40
CA LYS A 17 -80.18 -113.38 -15.95
C LYS A 17 -80.29 -114.85 -16.38
N THR A 18 -79.50 -115.22 -17.38
CA THR A 18 -79.46 -116.56 -17.97
C THR A 18 -78.15 -117.24 -17.59
N ILE A 19 -78.24 -118.44 -17.01
CA ILE A 19 -77.06 -119.23 -16.61
C ILE A 19 -76.99 -120.48 -17.49
N ILE A 20 -75.96 -120.55 -18.32
CA ILE A 20 -75.65 -121.71 -19.16
C ILE A 20 -74.55 -122.51 -18.46
N LYS A 21 -74.85 -123.76 -18.08
CA LYS A 21 -73.88 -124.68 -17.47
C LYS A 21 -73.25 -125.54 -18.55
N PHE A 22 -71.94 -125.66 -18.52
CA PHE A 22 -71.18 -126.52 -19.43
C PHE A 22 -70.68 -127.74 -18.68
N THR A 23 -70.86 -128.91 -19.28
CA THR A 23 -70.29 -130.16 -18.78
C THR A 23 -68.96 -130.45 -19.49
N PRO A 24 -68.00 -131.12 -18.83
CA PRO A 24 -66.83 -131.65 -19.52
C PRO A 24 -67.23 -132.53 -20.71
N GLY A 25 -66.52 -132.42 -21.84
CA GLY A 25 -66.84 -133.14 -23.06
C GLY A 25 -67.46 -132.26 -24.13
N VAL A 26 -68.44 -132.78 -24.87
CA VAL A 26 -69.10 -132.08 -25.98
C VAL A 26 -70.40 -131.46 -25.50
N THR A 27 -70.54 -130.14 -25.66
CA THR A 27 -71.80 -129.43 -25.43
C THR A 27 -72.32 -128.91 -26.77
N SER A 28 -73.53 -129.33 -27.15
CA SER A 28 -74.18 -128.90 -28.39
C SER A 28 -75.25 -127.86 -28.10
N ILE A 29 -75.16 -126.70 -28.75
CA ILE A 29 -76.16 -125.63 -28.65
C ILE A 29 -77.04 -125.68 -29.89
N VAL A 30 -78.30 -126.08 -29.72
CA VAL A 30 -79.28 -126.25 -30.80
C VAL A 30 -80.49 -125.33 -30.63
N GLY A 31 -81.20 -125.05 -31.72
CA GLY A 31 -82.40 -124.20 -31.72
C GLY A 31 -82.75 -123.73 -33.13
N PRO A 32 -83.85 -122.99 -33.32
CA PRO A 32 -84.25 -122.43 -34.62
C PRO A 32 -83.42 -121.20 -35.01
N ASN A 33 -83.43 -120.82 -36.29
CA ASN A 33 -82.71 -119.62 -36.75
C ASN A 33 -83.22 -118.37 -36.02
N GLY A 34 -82.31 -117.46 -35.66
CA GLY A 34 -82.65 -116.23 -34.94
C GLY A 34 -82.79 -116.36 -33.42
N CYS A 35 -82.74 -117.57 -32.83
CA CYS A 35 -82.91 -117.75 -31.37
C CYS A 35 -81.69 -117.38 -30.51
N GLY A 36 -80.73 -116.63 -31.04
CA GLY A 36 -79.58 -116.13 -30.27
C GLY A 36 -78.43 -117.11 -30.03
N LYS A 37 -78.39 -118.28 -30.70
CA LYS A 37 -77.30 -119.27 -30.54
C LYS A 37 -75.90 -118.67 -30.68
N THR A 38 -75.68 -117.93 -31.76
CA THR A 38 -74.37 -117.33 -32.03
C THR A 38 -74.05 -116.19 -31.05
N ASN A 39 -75.05 -115.59 -30.38
CA ASN A 39 -74.80 -114.57 -29.35
C ASN A 39 -74.15 -115.18 -28.10
N ILE A 40 -74.32 -116.48 -27.84
CA ILE A 40 -73.60 -117.17 -26.77
C ILE A 40 -72.10 -117.16 -27.08
N LEU A 41 -71.72 -117.40 -28.34
CA LEU A 41 -70.31 -117.35 -28.75
C LEU A 41 -69.73 -115.92 -28.66
N ASP A 42 -70.50 -114.94 -29.12
CA ASP A 42 -70.10 -113.53 -29.04
C ASP A 42 -69.89 -113.10 -27.58
N SER A 43 -70.75 -113.56 -26.66
CA SER A 43 -70.61 -113.23 -25.23
C SER A 43 -69.31 -113.76 -24.63
N ILE A 44 -68.90 -114.97 -25.01
CA ILE A 44 -67.63 -115.58 -24.58
C ILE A 44 -66.45 -114.77 -25.13
N ARG A 45 -66.47 -114.37 -26.41
CA ARG A 45 -65.40 -113.55 -26.98
C ARG A 45 -65.31 -112.17 -26.34
N TRP A 46 -66.48 -111.58 -26.11
CA TRP A 46 -66.59 -110.25 -25.54
C TRP A 46 -66.05 -110.21 -24.12
N VAL A 47 -66.40 -111.19 -23.26
CA VAL A 47 -65.87 -111.26 -21.90
C VAL A 47 -64.38 -111.60 -21.85
N LEU A 48 -63.86 -112.34 -22.84
CA LEU A 48 -62.42 -112.60 -23.00
C LEU A 48 -61.63 -111.41 -23.58
N GLY A 49 -62.28 -110.28 -23.86
CA GLY A 49 -61.61 -109.03 -24.20
C GLY A 49 -61.62 -108.63 -25.69
N GLU A 50 -62.45 -109.25 -26.53
CA GLU A 50 -62.61 -108.79 -27.92
C GLU A 50 -63.18 -107.35 -27.94
N GLN A 51 -62.48 -106.46 -28.65
CA GLN A 51 -62.83 -105.04 -28.77
C GLN A 51 -63.40 -104.68 -30.14
N ARG A 52 -63.18 -105.50 -31.16
CA ARG A 52 -63.67 -105.21 -32.52
C ARG A 52 -65.16 -105.51 -32.60
N VAL A 53 -65.95 -104.45 -32.74
CA VAL A 53 -67.42 -104.54 -32.81
C VAL A 53 -67.89 -105.37 -34.00
N SER A 54 -67.18 -105.31 -35.13
CA SER A 54 -67.47 -106.09 -36.34
C SER A 54 -67.45 -107.59 -36.06
N LEU A 55 -66.49 -108.09 -35.27
CA LEU A 55 -66.39 -109.50 -34.91
C LEU A 55 -67.45 -109.97 -33.92
N LEU A 56 -68.05 -109.02 -33.20
CA LEU A 56 -69.19 -109.24 -32.34
C LEU A 56 -70.50 -109.01 -33.09
N ARG A 57 -70.49 -108.91 -34.43
CA ARG A 57 -71.69 -108.76 -35.27
C ARG A 57 -72.58 -107.59 -34.83
N GLY A 58 -71.93 -106.45 -34.55
CA GLY A 58 -72.57 -105.16 -34.27
C GLY A 58 -71.87 -104.03 -35.02
N THR A 59 -72.52 -102.87 -35.09
CA THR A 59 -71.96 -101.64 -35.67
C THR A 59 -71.38 -100.71 -34.61
N LYS A 60 -71.97 -100.70 -33.40
CA LYS A 60 -71.47 -99.97 -32.23
C LYS A 60 -71.39 -100.87 -31.00
N MET A 61 -70.51 -100.54 -30.06
CA MET A 61 -70.34 -101.34 -28.83
C MET A 61 -71.61 -101.36 -27.98
N GLU A 62 -72.39 -100.28 -27.97
CA GLU A 62 -73.62 -100.18 -27.19
C GLU A 62 -74.71 -101.15 -27.68
N GLU A 63 -74.63 -101.63 -28.93
CA GLU A 63 -75.56 -102.63 -29.50
C GLU A 63 -75.40 -104.03 -28.91
N ILE A 64 -74.36 -104.23 -28.09
CA ILE A 64 -74.19 -105.43 -27.28
C ILE A 64 -75.23 -105.46 -26.14
N ILE A 65 -75.71 -104.30 -25.70
CA ILE A 65 -76.74 -104.18 -24.67
C ILE A 65 -78.11 -104.48 -25.29
N PHE A 66 -78.91 -105.28 -24.59
CA PHE A 66 -80.28 -105.60 -25.00
C PHE A 66 -81.09 -104.31 -25.24
N ASN A 67 -81.52 -104.13 -26.49
CA ASN A 67 -82.17 -102.91 -26.94
C ASN A 67 -83.71 -102.93 -26.79
N GLY A 68 -84.26 -103.94 -26.11
CA GLY A 68 -85.70 -104.09 -25.92
C GLY A 68 -86.38 -104.91 -27.02
N THR A 69 -87.59 -105.35 -26.72
CA THR A 69 -88.57 -105.91 -27.67
C THR A 69 -89.89 -105.15 -27.52
N HIS A 70 -90.93 -105.54 -28.26
CA HIS A 70 -92.27 -104.97 -28.06
C HIS A 70 -92.82 -105.18 -26.64
N GLU A 71 -92.36 -106.21 -25.93
CA GLU A 71 -92.84 -106.59 -24.59
C GLU A 71 -91.87 -106.20 -23.47
N ILE A 72 -90.56 -106.16 -23.74
CA ILE A 72 -89.51 -105.93 -22.72
C ILE A 72 -88.78 -104.62 -23.02
N LYS A 73 -88.70 -103.74 -22.03
CA LYS A 73 -87.97 -102.46 -22.15
C LYS A 73 -86.45 -102.69 -22.37
N PRO A 74 -85.76 -101.76 -23.06
CA PRO A 74 -84.31 -101.79 -23.18
C PRO A 74 -83.63 -101.74 -21.81
N LEU A 75 -82.48 -102.42 -21.70
CA LEU A 75 -81.66 -102.40 -20.49
C LEU A 75 -80.53 -101.35 -20.61
N GLY A 76 -80.06 -100.87 -19.46
CA GLY A 76 -79.00 -99.86 -19.37
C GLY A 76 -77.58 -100.42 -19.37
N MET A 77 -77.44 -101.75 -19.22
CA MET A 77 -76.16 -102.42 -19.03
C MET A 77 -76.23 -103.87 -19.53
N ALA A 78 -75.10 -104.36 -20.07
CA ALA A 78 -74.86 -105.77 -20.33
C ALA A 78 -73.75 -106.30 -19.43
N GLU A 79 -73.98 -107.43 -18.78
CA GLU A 79 -73.00 -108.14 -17.97
C GLU A 79 -72.86 -109.57 -18.50
N VAL A 80 -71.62 -110.00 -18.73
CA VAL A 80 -71.28 -111.38 -19.04
C VAL A 80 -70.24 -111.83 -18.05
N THR A 81 -70.49 -112.96 -17.38
CA THR A 81 -69.53 -113.62 -16.50
C THR A 81 -69.22 -115.00 -17.03
N LEU A 82 -67.96 -115.25 -17.35
CA LEU A 82 -67.45 -116.57 -17.71
C LEU A 82 -66.71 -117.18 -16.53
N VAL A 83 -67.12 -118.39 -16.17
CA VAL A 83 -66.51 -119.13 -15.06
C VAL A 83 -65.73 -120.30 -15.60
N ILE A 84 -64.43 -120.30 -15.33
CA ILE A 84 -63.47 -121.30 -15.78
C ILE A 84 -63.01 -122.11 -14.57
N GLN A 85 -63.05 -123.44 -14.69
CA GLN A 85 -62.48 -124.33 -13.69
C GLN A 85 -60.99 -124.57 -14.01
N ASN A 86 -60.09 -124.11 -13.14
CA ASN A 86 -58.63 -124.15 -13.30
C ASN A 86 -57.95 -125.32 -12.56
N ASN A 87 -58.55 -126.52 -12.56
CA ASN A 87 -58.01 -127.69 -11.83
C ASN A 87 -56.59 -128.13 -12.23
N LYS A 88 -56.10 -127.71 -13.40
CA LYS A 88 -54.79 -128.08 -13.94
C LYS A 88 -53.72 -127.00 -13.73
N GLY A 89 -54.04 -125.89 -13.04
CA GLY A 89 -53.10 -124.78 -12.80
C GLY A 89 -52.58 -124.10 -14.08
N VAL A 90 -53.37 -124.11 -15.16
CA VAL A 90 -52.96 -123.57 -16.47
C VAL A 90 -53.02 -122.04 -16.45
N LEU A 91 -54.03 -121.47 -15.78
CA LEU A 91 -54.06 -120.04 -15.51
C LEU A 91 -53.12 -119.73 -14.34
N PRO A 92 -52.29 -118.68 -14.42
CA PRO A 92 -51.32 -118.28 -13.38
C PRO A 92 -52.03 -117.62 -12.19
N THR A 93 -52.92 -118.34 -11.52
CA THR A 93 -53.70 -117.90 -10.37
C THR A 93 -53.80 -119.01 -9.33
N GLU A 94 -53.79 -118.66 -8.06
CA GLU A 94 -53.96 -119.62 -6.94
C GLU A 94 -55.38 -120.19 -6.85
N TYR A 95 -56.36 -119.56 -7.53
CA TYR A 95 -57.76 -119.96 -7.49
C TYR A 95 -58.07 -121.14 -8.42
N SER A 96 -58.78 -122.14 -7.90
CA SER A 96 -59.28 -123.29 -8.68
C SER A 96 -60.52 -122.94 -9.54
N GLU A 97 -61.23 -121.87 -9.22
CA GLU A 97 -62.32 -121.31 -10.02
C GLU A 97 -61.99 -119.84 -10.34
N VAL A 98 -62.00 -119.50 -11.62
CA VAL A 98 -61.69 -118.15 -12.12
C VAL A 98 -62.93 -117.59 -12.79
N GLN A 99 -63.43 -116.46 -12.31
CA GLN A 99 -64.58 -115.74 -12.84
C GLN A 99 -64.09 -114.49 -13.56
N ILE A 100 -64.30 -114.42 -14.87
CA ILE A 100 -64.00 -113.24 -15.68
C ILE A 100 -65.34 -112.59 -16.00
N THR A 101 -65.54 -111.35 -15.57
CA THR A 101 -66.76 -110.59 -15.81
C THR A 101 -66.43 -109.36 -16.62
N ARG A 102 -67.25 -109.05 -17.63
CA ARG A 102 -67.22 -107.78 -18.34
C ARG A 102 -68.58 -107.12 -18.25
N ARG A 103 -68.57 -105.83 -17.94
CA ARG A 103 -69.75 -104.95 -17.95
C ARG A 103 -69.58 -103.88 -19.01
N LEU A 104 -70.69 -103.48 -19.61
CA LEU A 104 -70.76 -102.31 -20.47
C LEU A 104 -72.06 -101.56 -20.20
N PHE A 105 -71.93 -100.28 -19.92
CA PHE A 105 -73.04 -99.37 -19.68
C PHE A 105 -73.37 -98.60 -20.95
N ARG A 106 -74.61 -98.10 -21.08
CA ARG A 106 -75.01 -97.22 -22.19
C ARG A 106 -74.19 -95.91 -22.28
N SER A 107 -73.49 -95.53 -21.21
CA SER A 107 -72.52 -94.42 -21.21
C SER A 107 -71.27 -94.70 -22.07
N GLY A 108 -71.06 -95.96 -22.48
CA GLY A 108 -69.84 -96.40 -23.17
C GLY A 108 -68.74 -96.89 -22.22
N GLU A 109 -68.93 -96.73 -20.90
CA GLU A 109 -68.00 -97.24 -19.89
C GLU A 109 -68.03 -98.77 -19.85
N SER A 110 -66.84 -99.38 -19.87
CA SER A 110 -66.68 -100.83 -19.77
C SER A 110 -65.78 -101.19 -18.59
N GLU A 111 -66.24 -102.12 -17.77
CA GLU A 111 -65.52 -102.61 -16.60
C GLU A 111 -65.15 -104.07 -16.79
N TYR A 112 -63.94 -104.45 -16.37
CA TYR A 112 -63.50 -105.84 -16.28
C TYR A 112 -63.32 -106.20 -14.82
N LEU A 113 -63.83 -107.36 -14.44
CA LEU A 113 -63.65 -107.92 -13.11
C LEU A 113 -63.06 -109.32 -13.20
N LEU A 114 -62.05 -109.60 -12.38
CA LEU A 114 -61.49 -110.92 -12.17
C LEU A 114 -61.82 -111.35 -10.76
N ASN A 115 -62.59 -112.43 -10.59
CA ASN A 115 -63.10 -112.88 -9.29
C ASN A 115 -63.78 -111.74 -8.50
N LYS A 116 -64.59 -110.93 -9.19
CA LYS A 116 -65.29 -109.73 -8.67
C LYS A 116 -64.39 -108.55 -8.28
N VAL A 117 -63.07 -108.61 -8.52
CA VAL A 117 -62.15 -107.49 -8.31
C VAL A 117 -61.95 -106.73 -9.62
N PRO A 118 -62.12 -105.40 -9.66
CA PRO A 118 -61.86 -104.60 -10.85
C PRO A 118 -60.42 -104.76 -11.36
N CYS A 119 -60.26 -104.93 -12.66
CA CYS A 119 -58.96 -105.11 -13.32
C CYS A 119 -58.95 -104.43 -14.70
N ARG A 120 -57.77 -104.32 -15.32
CA ARG A 120 -57.63 -103.77 -16.67
C ARG A 120 -57.82 -104.89 -17.70
N LEU A 121 -58.25 -104.53 -18.91
CA LEU A 121 -58.27 -105.46 -20.04
C LEU A 121 -56.89 -106.12 -20.26
N LYS A 122 -55.82 -105.36 -20.06
CA LYS A 122 -54.45 -105.88 -20.17
C LYS A 122 -54.21 -107.05 -19.20
N ASP A 123 -54.74 -106.98 -17.98
CA ASP A 123 -54.57 -108.03 -16.98
C ASP A 123 -55.33 -109.31 -17.39
N ILE A 124 -56.53 -109.18 -17.96
CA ILE A 124 -57.28 -110.31 -18.54
C ILE A 124 -56.55 -110.90 -19.76
N SER A 125 -56.00 -110.04 -20.62
CA SER A 125 -55.23 -110.48 -21.81
C SER A 125 -53.94 -111.21 -21.40
N ASP A 126 -53.20 -110.67 -20.43
CA ASP A 126 -51.97 -111.27 -19.90
C ASP A 126 -52.27 -112.61 -19.18
N LEU A 127 -53.38 -112.70 -18.44
CA LEU A 127 -53.84 -113.94 -17.79
C LEU A 127 -54.08 -115.09 -18.79
N LEU A 128 -54.62 -114.77 -19.96
CA LEU A 128 -55.03 -115.76 -20.97
C LEU A 128 -53.95 -116.02 -22.04
N MET A 129 -52.90 -115.21 -22.10
CA MET A 129 -51.90 -115.17 -23.18
C MET A 129 -51.20 -116.51 -23.45
N ASP A 130 -50.96 -117.32 -22.41
CA ASP A 130 -50.24 -118.61 -22.50
C ASP A 130 -51.17 -119.84 -22.42
N THR A 131 -52.48 -119.63 -22.30
CA THR A 131 -53.44 -120.71 -22.02
C THR A 131 -54.17 -121.25 -23.25
N GLY A 132 -54.05 -120.56 -24.39
CA GLY A 132 -54.79 -120.92 -25.60
C GLY A 132 -56.28 -120.54 -25.59
N VAL A 133 -56.75 -119.72 -24.63
CA VAL A 133 -58.18 -119.34 -24.44
C VAL A 133 -58.41 -117.81 -24.45
N GLY A 134 -57.55 -117.04 -25.11
CA GLY A 134 -57.70 -115.58 -25.29
C GLY A 134 -58.69 -115.18 -26.39
N SER A 135 -58.95 -113.87 -26.53
CA SER A 135 -59.93 -113.29 -27.46
C SER A 135 -59.73 -113.60 -28.95
N HIS A 136 -58.52 -113.97 -29.37
CA HIS A 136 -58.18 -114.26 -30.78
C HIS A 136 -57.79 -115.71 -31.04
N ILE A 137 -57.95 -116.61 -30.07
CA ILE A 137 -57.32 -117.92 -30.14
C ILE A 137 -58.17 -118.97 -30.89
N TYR A 138 -57.50 -119.88 -31.59
CA TYR A 138 -58.00 -121.05 -32.35
C TYR A 138 -59.10 -121.89 -31.67
N SER A 139 -59.27 -121.76 -30.34
CA SER A 139 -60.37 -122.36 -29.57
C SER A 139 -61.76 -121.96 -30.06
N VAL A 140 -61.88 -120.86 -30.81
CA VAL A 140 -63.13 -120.40 -31.42
C VAL A 140 -62.99 -120.30 -32.95
N ILE A 141 -63.25 -121.41 -33.64
CA ILE A 141 -63.25 -121.47 -35.11
C ILE A 141 -64.51 -120.78 -35.64
N GLN A 142 -64.31 -119.70 -36.40
CA GLN A 142 -65.35 -119.00 -37.17
C GLN A 142 -65.25 -119.34 -38.66
N GLN A 143 -66.32 -119.04 -39.39
CA GLN A 143 -66.32 -119.13 -40.86
C GLN A 143 -65.14 -118.35 -41.48
N ASP A 144 -64.91 -117.10 -41.06
CA ASP A 144 -63.80 -116.27 -41.56
C ASP A 144 -62.41 -116.86 -41.23
N MET A 145 -62.27 -117.57 -40.10
CA MET A 145 -61.02 -118.26 -39.77
C MET A 145 -60.80 -119.50 -40.65
N ILE A 146 -61.87 -120.20 -41.03
CA ILE A 146 -61.80 -121.31 -41.99
C ILE A 146 -61.34 -120.76 -43.35
N GLU A 147 -61.89 -119.63 -43.78
CA GLU A 147 -61.46 -118.94 -45.02
C GLU A 147 -60.00 -118.47 -44.93
N ALA A 148 -59.55 -117.93 -43.79
CA ALA A 148 -58.16 -117.50 -43.58
C ALA A 148 -57.17 -118.67 -43.59
N ILE A 149 -57.56 -119.85 -43.09
CA ILE A 149 -56.76 -121.08 -43.18
C ILE A 149 -56.63 -121.55 -44.63
N LEU A 150 -57.71 -121.39 -45.41
CA LEU A 150 -57.78 -121.74 -46.83
C LEU A 150 -57.23 -120.64 -47.76
N SER A 151 -56.87 -119.47 -47.23
CA SER A 151 -56.36 -118.33 -47.98
C SER A 151 -54.96 -118.61 -48.56
N ASP A 152 -54.74 -118.21 -49.81
CA ASP A 152 -53.44 -118.33 -50.47
C ASP A 152 -52.39 -117.35 -49.90
N LYS A 153 -52.83 -116.26 -49.25
CA LYS A 153 -51.92 -115.24 -48.71
C LYS A 153 -51.12 -115.79 -47.53
N ALA A 154 -49.79 -115.76 -47.68
CA ALA A 154 -48.86 -116.28 -46.68
C ALA A 154 -48.93 -115.53 -45.34
N ASP A 155 -49.18 -114.22 -45.34
CA ASP A 155 -49.23 -113.42 -44.11
C ASP A 155 -50.45 -113.75 -43.23
N GLU A 156 -51.60 -114.00 -43.85
CA GLU A 156 -52.85 -114.37 -43.16
C GLU A 156 -52.68 -115.74 -42.48
N ARG A 157 -52.05 -116.71 -43.17
CA ARG A 157 -51.71 -118.02 -42.60
C ARG A 157 -50.61 -117.94 -41.55
N ARG A 158 -49.58 -117.13 -41.77
CA ARG A 158 -48.43 -116.98 -40.86
C ARG A 158 -48.88 -116.58 -39.46
N PHE A 159 -49.81 -115.63 -39.35
CA PHE A 159 -50.33 -115.20 -38.05
C PHE A 159 -50.89 -116.39 -37.23
N LEU A 160 -51.64 -117.28 -37.88
CA LEU A 160 -52.20 -118.48 -37.25
C LEU A 160 -51.11 -119.43 -36.75
N PHE A 161 -50.02 -119.62 -37.51
CA PHE A 161 -48.88 -120.43 -37.10
C PHE A 161 -48.06 -119.78 -35.97
N GLU A 162 -47.83 -118.47 -36.02
CA GLU A 162 -47.11 -117.75 -34.96
C GLU A 162 -47.88 -117.79 -33.63
N GLU A 163 -49.21 -117.71 -33.70
CA GLU A 163 -50.09 -117.84 -32.54
C GLU A 163 -50.13 -119.28 -32.02
N ALA A 164 -50.24 -120.29 -32.89
CA ALA A 164 -50.19 -121.70 -32.52
C ALA A 164 -48.83 -122.10 -31.89
N ALA A 165 -47.74 -121.52 -32.38
CA ALA A 165 -46.40 -121.72 -31.82
C ALA A 165 -46.16 -120.96 -30.50
N GLY A 166 -47.11 -120.13 -30.06
CA GLY A 166 -47.01 -119.35 -28.82
C GLY A 166 -45.93 -118.25 -28.84
N ILE A 167 -45.40 -117.89 -30.01
CA ILE A 167 -44.28 -116.93 -30.11
C ILE A 167 -44.72 -115.46 -30.08
N SER A 168 -46.02 -115.20 -30.23
CA SER A 168 -46.62 -113.85 -30.23
C SER A 168 -46.27 -113.03 -28.97
N LYS A 169 -46.18 -113.69 -27.80
CA LYS A 169 -45.77 -113.04 -26.54
C LYS A 169 -44.35 -112.48 -26.61
N TYR A 170 -43.40 -113.27 -27.09
CA TYR A 170 -42.01 -112.85 -27.22
C TYR A 170 -41.85 -111.75 -28.27
N LYS A 171 -42.59 -111.86 -29.39
CA LYS A 171 -42.61 -110.84 -30.45
C LYS A 171 -43.13 -109.49 -29.94
N ASN A 172 -44.22 -109.49 -29.17
CA ASN A 172 -44.77 -108.28 -28.56
C ASN A 172 -43.83 -107.68 -27.50
N ARG A 173 -43.22 -108.52 -26.65
CA ARG A 173 -42.22 -108.06 -25.66
C ARG A 173 -40.99 -107.45 -26.34
N LYS A 174 -40.47 -108.07 -27.41
CA LYS A 174 -39.36 -107.53 -28.21
C LYS A 174 -39.71 -106.16 -28.79
N LYS A 175 -40.90 -106.01 -29.39
CA LYS A 175 -41.34 -104.74 -29.97
C LYS A 175 -41.47 -103.64 -28.91
N ALA A 176 -41.99 -103.96 -27.72
CA ALA A 176 -42.08 -103.01 -26.62
C ALA A 176 -40.69 -102.60 -26.08
N ALA A 177 -39.77 -103.56 -25.94
CA ALA A 177 -38.40 -103.29 -25.51
C ALA A 177 -37.64 -102.41 -26.49
N LEU A 178 -37.75 -102.68 -27.79
CA LEU A 178 -37.12 -101.86 -28.85
C LEU A 178 -37.63 -100.41 -28.83
N ARG A 179 -38.94 -100.20 -28.68
CA ARG A 179 -39.50 -98.84 -28.54
C ARG A 179 -38.96 -98.10 -27.31
N LYS A 180 -38.77 -98.82 -26.20
CA LYS A 180 -38.21 -98.22 -24.98
C LYS A 180 -36.74 -97.88 -25.15
N LEU A 181 -35.98 -98.71 -25.86
CA LEU A 181 -34.58 -98.45 -26.19
C LEU A 181 -34.44 -97.18 -27.04
N GLU A 182 -35.21 -97.08 -28.12
CA GLU A 182 -35.23 -95.91 -29.02
C GLU A 182 -35.55 -94.61 -28.26
N ALA A 183 -36.55 -94.64 -27.37
CA ALA A 183 -36.85 -93.49 -26.51
C ALA A 183 -35.67 -93.11 -25.60
N THR A 184 -34.99 -94.11 -25.02
CA THR A 184 -33.84 -93.90 -24.13
C THR A 184 -32.63 -93.34 -24.88
N GLU A 185 -32.41 -93.76 -26.12
CA GLU A 185 -31.36 -93.22 -26.99
C GLU A 185 -31.61 -91.73 -27.32
N GLY A 186 -32.87 -91.35 -27.57
CA GLY A 186 -33.28 -89.96 -27.72
C GLY A 186 -33.01 -89.11 -26.47
N ASP A 187 -33.34 -89.63 -25.29
CA ASP A 187 -33.07 -88.97 -24.02
C ASP A 187 -31.55 -88.76 -23.80
N LEU A 188 -30.74 -89.76 -24.16
CA LEU A 188 -29.28 -89.68 -24.03
C LEU A 188 -28.67 -88.62 -24.95
N LEU A 189 -29.17 -88.50 -26.18
CA LEU A 189 -28.76 -87.44 -27.12
C LEU A 189 -29.02 -86.06 -26.52
N ARG A 190 -30.21 -85.83 -26.00
CA ARG A 190 -30.56 -84.56 -25.34
C ARG A 190 -29.67 -84.27 -24.14
N LEU A 191 -29.34 -85.28 -23.34
CA LEU A 191 -28.45 -85.11 -22.19
C LEU A 191 -27.04 -84.68 -22.64
N LYS A 192 -26.51 -85.25 -23.74
CA LYS A 192 -25.21 -84.85 -24.30
C LYS A 192 -25.20 -83.38 -24.72
N ASP A 193 -26.28 -82.89 -25.33
CA ASP A 193 -26.39 -81.48 -25.73
C ASP A 193 -26.38 -80.55 -24.51
N ILE A 194 -27.14 -80.89 -23.47
CA ILE A 194 -27.17 -80.12 -22.21
C ILE A 194 -25.77 -80.09 -21.57
N VAL A 195 -25.08 -81.22 -21.52
CA VAL A 195 -23.72 -81.28 -20.96
C VAL A 195 -22.75 -80.41 -21.76
N ALA A 196 -22.85 -80.38 -23.09
CA ALA A 196 -22.02 -79.52 -23.93
C ALA A 196 -22.29 -78.03 -23.68
N GLU A 197 -23.57 -77.64 -23.52
CA GLU A 197 -23.96 -76.28 -23.17
C GLU A 197 -23.42 -75.86 -21.80
N VAL A 198 -23.63 -76.69 -20.77
CA VAL A 198 -23.15 -76.44 -19.40
C VAL A 198 -21.63 -76.31 -19.37
N ASN A 199 -20.89 -77.15 -20.10
CA ASN A 199 -19.44 -77.04 -20.20
C ASN A 199 -18.99 -75.72 -20.83
N THR A 200 -19.73 -75.21 -21.81
CA THR A 200 -19.46 -73.89 -22.41
C THR A 200 -19.66 -72.77 -21.40
N GLN A 201 -20.73 -72.83 -20.60
CA GLN A 201 -20.98 -71.88 -19.52
C GLN A 201 -19.89 -71.93 -18.44
N VAL A 202 -19.49 -73.14 -18.01
CA VAL A 202 -18.41 -73.35 -17.03
C VAL A 202 -17.09 -72.74 -17.53
N ASN A 203 -16.74 -72.95 -18.80
CA ASN A 203 -15.53 -72.39 -19.39
C ASN A 203 -15.57 -70.85 -19.43
N SER A 204 -16.73 -70.26 -19.74
CA SER A 204 -16.92 -68.81 -19.69
C SER A 204 -16.74 -68.26 -18.26
N LEU A 205 -17.40 -68.88 -17.28
CA LEU A 205 -17.30 -68.51 -15.87
C LEU A 205 -15.86 -68.63 -15.34
N LYS A 206 -15.12 -69.67 -15.75
CA LYS A 206 -13.71 -69.83 -15.40
C LYS A 206 -12.85 -68.68 -15.91
N ARG A 207 -13.10 -68.19 -17.13
CA ARG A 207 -12.41 -66.99 -17.67
C ARG A 207 -12.75 -65.74 -16.89
N GLN A 208 -14.02 -65.55 -16.53
CA GLN A 208 -14.47 -64.40 -15.73
C GLN A 208 -13.83 -64.42 -14.32
N MET A 209 -13.82 -65.57 -13.67
CA MET A 209 -13.17 -65.76 -12.36
C MET A 209 -11.68 -65.42 -12.43
N ASN A 210 -10.95 -65.91 -13.44
CA ASN A 210 -9.53 -65.59 -13.61
C ASN A 210 -9.30 -64.09 -13.83
N LYS A 211 -10.17 -63.41 -14.60
CA LYS A 211 -10.09 -61.95 -14.80
C LYS A 211 -10.34 -61.19 -13.49
N ALA A 212 -11.34 -61.61 -12.71
CA ALA A 212 -11.65 -61.02 -11.41
C ALA A 212 -10.50 -61.22 -10.40
N GLN A 213 -9.90 -62.40 -10.36
CA GLN A 213 -8.75 -62.68 -9.51
C GLN A 213 -7.54 -61.82 -9.90
N ARG A 214 -7.25 -61.68 -11.19
CA ARG A 214 -6.17 -60.81 -11.67
C ARG A 214 -6.43 -59.35 -11.32
N TYR A 215 -7.66 -58.87 -11.48
CA TYR A 215 -8.05 -57.53 -11.07
C TYR A 215 -7.85 -57.32 -9.57
N LYS A 216 -8.27 -58.28 -8.74
CA LYS A 216 -8.09 -58.20 -7.28
C LYS A 216 -6.61 -58.07 -6.90
N ASN A 217 -5.75 -58.93 -7.45
CA ASN A 217 -4.31 -58.87 -7.18
C ASN A 217 -3.70 -57.54 -7.62
N LEU A 218 -4.00 -57.07 -8.84
CA LEU A 218 -3.52 -55.78 -9.34
C LEU A 218 -4.04 -54.59 -8.54
N SER A 219 -5.28 -54.66 -8.06
CA SER A 219 -5.86 -53.61 -7.21
C SER A 219 -5.21 -53.56 -5.83
N GLU A 220 -4.85 -54.72 -5.26
CA GLU A 220 -4.10 -54.78 -4.00
C GLU A 220 -2.67 -54.23 -4.18
N GLU A 221 -1.98 -54.58 -5.27
CA GLU A 221 -0.68 -54.00 -5.62
C GLU A 221 -0.77 -52.49 -5.82
N LEU A 222 -1.74 -52.01 -6.60
CA LEU A 222 -1.95 -50.58 -6.85
C LEU A 222 -2.17 -49.83 -5.53
N LYS A 223 -3.04 -50.33 -4.66
CA LYS A 223 -3.27 -49.75 -3.34
C LYS A 223 -2.00 -49.71 -2.49
N GLY A 224 -1.16 -50.74 -2.57
CA GLY A 224 0.16 -50.75 -1.94
C GLY A 224 1.05 -49.62 -2.45
N TRP A 225 1.12 -49.42 -3.77
CA TRP A 225 1.88 -48.34 -4.40
C TRP A 225 1.33 -46.95 -4.08
N GLU A 226 0.01 -46.77 -4.07
CA GLU A 226 -0.63 -45.51 -3.69
C GLU A 226 -0.30 -45.12 -2.24
N ILE A 227 -0.37 -46.07 -1.31
CA ILE A 227 0.02 -45.85 0.09
C ILE A 227 1.51 -45.52 0.20
N PHE A 228 2.37 -46.23 -0.55
CA PHE A 228 3.81 -45.97 -0.56
C PHE A 228 4.13 -44.56 -1.07
N LEU A 229 3.56 -44.16 -2.21
CA LEU A 229 3.77 -42.87 -2.83
C LEU A 229 3.20 -41.74 -1.97
N GLY A 230 2.01 -41.94 -1.39
CA GLY A 230 1.42 -41.02 -0.42
C GLY A 230 2.30 -40.83 0.81
N LYS A 231 2.90 -41.91 1.36
CA LYS A 231 3.85 -41.82 2.47
C LYS A 231 5.13 -41.08 2.07
N SER A 232 5.65 -41.30 0.86
CA SER A 232 6.83 -40.56 0.36
C SER A 232 6.55 -39.06 0.28
N ALA A 233 5.41 -38.68 -0.32
CA ALA A 233 5.01 -37.27 -0.41
C ALA A 233 4.83 -36.63 0.98
N VAL A 234 4.22 -37.34 1.93
CA VAL A 234 4.11 -36.85 3.32
C VAL A 234 5.48 -36.68 3.97
N ASN A 235 6.41 -37.60 3.75
CA ASN A 235 7.77 -37.48 4.28
C ASN A 235 8.51 -36.27 3.68
N GLU A 236 8.40 -36.04 2.37
CA GLU A 236 8.97 -34.86 1.70
C GLU A 236 8.41 -33.56 2.29
N LEU A 237 7.07 -33.47 2.41
CA LEU A 237 6.41 -32.32 3.03
C LEU A 237 6.81 -32.13 4.50
N GLN A 238 7.06 -33.21 5.25
CA GLN A 238 7.56 -33.12 6.63
C GLN A 238 9.00 -32.61 6.72
N VAL A 239 9.85 -32.96 5.75
CA VAL A 239 11.22 -32.45 5.65
C VAL A 239 11.19 -30.97 5.28
N GLU A 240 10.39 -30.59 4.29
CA GLU A 240 10.22 -29.19 3.88
C GLU A 240 9.64 -28.34 5.01
N LYS A 241 8.60 -28.83 5.70
CA LYS A 241 8.04 -28.18 6.90
C LYS A 241 9.10 -27.95 7.96
N ARG A 242 9.93 -28.96 8.24
CA ARG A 242 11.03 -28.82 9.21
C ARG A 242 12.02 -27.73 8.77
N ARG A 243 12.41 -27.70 7.49
CA ARG A 243 13.29 -26.65 6.95
C ARG A 243 12.71 -25.26 7.14
N MET A 244 11.43 -25.08 6.78
CA MET A 244 10.73 -23.79 6.89
C MET A 244 10.57 -23.34 8.35
N LEU A 245 10.34 -24.28 9.29
CA LEU A 245 10.30 -23.95 10.71
C LEU A 245 11.67 -23.47 11.21
N THR A 246 12.75 -24.16 10.85
CA THR A 246 14.11 -23.73 11.22
C THR A 246 14.45 -22.35 10.62
N GLU A 247 14.08 -22.11 9.36
CA GLU A 247 14.29 -20.82 8.69
C GLU A 247 13.49 -19.70 9.37
N ARG A 248 12.23 -19.96 9.73
CA ARG A 248 11.40 -19.04 10.52
C ARG A 248 12.05 -18.72 11.87
N ASP A 249 12.55 -19.72 12.58
CA ASP A 249 13.16 -19.53 13.89
C ASP A 249 14.45 -18.70 13.77
N ASN A 250 15.30 -18.98 12.77
CA ASN A 250 16.48 -18.17 12.47
C ASN A 250 16.14 -16.71 12.13
N LEU A 251 15.10 -16.48 11.33
CA LEU A 251 14.63 -15.13 11.01
C LEU A 251 14.04 -14.42 12.23
N SER A 252 13.35 -15.15 13.10
CA SER A 252 12.84 -14.62 14.37
C SER A 252 14.00 -14.18 15.27
N ASP A 253 15.04 -15.00 15.40
CA ASP A 253 16.24 -14.67 16.18
C ASP A 253 16.99 -13.48 15.58
N ALA A 254 17.12 -13.42 14.25
CA ALA A 254 17.73 -12.30 13.55
C ALA A 254 16.93 -11.00 13.76
N LYS A 255 15.60 -11.07 13.72
CA LYS A 255 14.73 -9.94 14.02
C LYS A 255 14.92 -9.45 15.44
N VAL A 256 14.94 -10.34 16.43
CA VAL A 256 15.17 -9.96 17.84
C VAL A 256 16.53 -9.26 17.99
N LYS A 257 17.58 -9.75 17.33
CA LYS A 257 18.90 -9.08 17.33
C LYS A 257 18.86 -7.69 16.72
N LEU A 258 18.22 -7.54 15.55
CA LEU A 258 18.07 -6.24 14.89
C LEU A 258 17.23 -5.27 15.74
N ASP A 259 16.14 -5.74 16.36
CA ASP A 259 15.32 -4.93 17.26
C ASP A 259 16.14 -4.46 18.48
N THR A 260 17.00 -5.32 19.05
CA THR A 260 17.92 -4.90 20.12
C THR A 260 18.96 -3.89 19.65
N GLU A 261 19.50 -4.05 18.43
CA GLU A 261 20.48 -3.13 17.86
C GLU A 261 19.84 -1.76 17.57
N ILE A 262 18.64 -1.73 16.99
CA ILE A 262 17.84 -0.52 16.76
C ILE A 262 17.56 0.20 18.08
N ASN A 263 17.16 -0.53 19.13
CA ASN A 263 16.92 0.07 20.44
C ASN A 263 18.20 0.67 21.04
N SER A 264 19.34 0.00 20.89
CA SER A 264 20.63 0.52 21.35
C SER A 264 21.07 1.78 20.59
N LEU A 265 20.92 1.78 19.26
CA LEU A 265 21.21 2.92 18.40
C LEU A 265 20.27 4.09 18.68
N SER A 266 18.99 3.83 18.93
CA SER A 266 18.01 4.86 19.29
C SER A 266 18.35 5.49 20.64
N ALA A 267 18.75 4.68 21.63
CA ALA A 267 19.21 5.20 22.92
C ALA A 267 20.47 6.06 22.78
N HIS A 268 21.42 5.62 21.95
CA HIS A 268 22.63 6.39 21.65
C HIS A 268 22.32 7.69 20.89
N GLN A 269 21.40 7.65 19.92
CA GLN A 269 20.95 8.83 19.20
C GLN A 269 20.29 9.85 20.13
N GLU A 270 19.49 9.40 21.09
CA GLU A 270 18.85 10.28 22.08
C GLU A 270 19.87 10.88 23.05
N GLU A 271 20.91 10.13 23.42
CA GLU A 271 22.03 10.64 24.21
C GLU A 271 22.81 11.73 23.44
N GLU A 272 23.16 11.48 22.18
CA GLU A 272 23.86 12.46 21.35
C GLU A 272 22.98 13.69 21.07
N ARG A 273 21.66 13.53 20.90
CA ARG A 273 20.72 14.67 20.81
C ARG A 273 20.74 15.52 22.08
N LYS A 274 20.74 14.90 23.27
CA LYS A 274 20.87 15.64 24.53
C LYS A 274 22.18 16.42 24.58
N ARG A 275 23.31 15.78 24.25
CA ARG A 275 24.62 16.46 24.18
C ARG A 275 24.60 17.64 23.21
N LEU A 276 24.00 17.47 22.04
CA LEU A 276 23.86 18.55 21.05
C LEU A 276 23.04 19.72 21.62
N THR A 277 21.94 19.41 22.31
CA THR A 277 21.09 20.43 22.95
C THR A 277 21.82 21.17 24.07
N ASP A 278 22.67 20.46 24.84
CA ASP A 278 23.49 21.06 25.90
C ASP A 278 24.62 21.93 25.31
N ILE A 279 25.27 21.47 24.24
CA ILE A 279 26.26 22.27 23.50
C ILE A 279 25.63 23.51 22.88
N ASP A 280 24.42 23.41 22.30
CA ASP A 280 23.70 24.56 21.74
C ASP A 280 23.36 25.60 22.82
N LYS A 281 23.01 25.15 24.03
CA LYS A 281 22.84 26.05 25.19
C LYS A 281 24.15 26.72 25.57
N GLU A 282 25.23 25.96 25.71
CA GLU A 282 26.56 26.51 26.00
C GLU A 282 27.00 27.52 24.92
N LEU A 283 26.77 27.21 23.65
CA LEU A 283 27.06 28.09 22.52
C LEU A 283 26.21 29.36 22.57
N SER A 284 24.92 29.25 22.88
CA SER A 284 24.02 30.38 23.03
C SER A 284 24.45 31.29 24.19
N ASP A 285 24.78 30.71 25.35
CA ASP A 285 25.29 31.44 26.51
C ASP A 285 26.62 32.14 26.19
N THR A 286 27.53 31.44 25.52
CA THR A 286 28.84 32.00 25.14
C THR A 286 28.69 33.09 24.09
N SER A 287 27.80 32.91 23.11
CA SER A 287 27.47 33.93 22.11
C SER A 287 26.83 35.17 22.76
N GLY A 288 25.95 34.98 23.74
CA GLY A 288 25.39 36.05 24.55
C GLY A 288 26.48 36.84 25.30
N ARG A 289 27.40 36.14 25.96
CA ARG A 289 28.56 36.77 26.63
C ARG A 289 29.47 37.52 25.65
N ILE A 290 29.72 36.96 24.46
CA ILE A 290 30.49 37.62 23.41
C ILE A 290 29.76 38.88 22.94
N TYR A 291 28.45 38.84 22.74
CA TYR A 291 27.65 39.98 22.35
C TYR A 291 27.70 41.09 23.39
N GLU A 292 27.49 40.77 24.68
CA GLU A 292 27.62 41.73 25.79
C GLU A 292 29.02 42.36 25.84
N LYS A 293 30.08 41.56 25.68
CA LYS A 293 31.45 42.06 25.65
C LYS A 293 31.75 42.89 24.41
N SER A 294 31.20 42.54 23.26
CA SER A 294 31.35 43.28 22.01
C SER A 294 30.60 44.60 22.05
N GLU A 295 29.40 44.64 22.64
CA GLU A 295 28.63 45.87 22.87
C GLU A 295 29.39 46.79 23.84
N ALA A 296 29.90 46.24 24.95
CA ALA A 296 30.73 47.00 25.87
C ALA A 296 32.01 47.54 25.19
N ALA A 297 32.68 46.73 24.37
CA ALA A 297 33.84 47.16 23.61
C ALA A 297 33.49 48.26 22.59
N HIS A 298 32.36 48.13 21.88
CA HIS A 298 31.89 49.13 20.93
C HIS A 298 31.52 50.46 21.62
N ASN A 299 30.86 50.40 22.78
CA ASN A 299 30.57 51.59 23.58
C ASN A 299 31.86 52.27 24.05
N ILE A 300 32.84 51.50 24.54
CA ILE A 300 34.17 52.02 24.92
C ILE A 300 34.91 52.61 23.71
N GLU A 301 34.82 51.98 22.53
CA GLU A 301 35.46 52.47 21.31
C GLU A 301 34.81 53.77 20.80
N THR A 302 33.48 53.88 20.94
CA THR A 302 32.73 55.11 20.67
C THR A 302 33.14 56.21 21.64
N ASP A 303 33.23 55.90 22.94
CA ASP A 303 33.72 56.83 23.97
C ASP A 303 35.16 57.28 23.70
N ILE A 304 36.05 56.36 23.30
CA ILE A 304 37.43 56.68 22.91
C ILE A 304 37.43 57.62 21.71
N THR A 305 36.56 57.40 20.72
CA THR A 305 36.47 58.25 19.51
C THR A 305 36.00 59.66 19.87
N VAL A 306 34.95 59.78 20.68
CA VAL A 306 34.45 61.06 21.18
C VAL A 306 35.51 61.78 22.03
N LEU A 307 36.23 61.06 22.88
CA LEU A 307 37.31 61.61 23.70
C LEU A 307 38.52 62.04 22.85
N ARG A 308 38.85 61.30 21.79
CA ARG A 308 39.89 61.67 20.82
C ARG A 308 39.51 62.94 20.07
N GLU A 309 38.29 63.04 19.54
CA GLU A 309 37.81 64.28 18.90
C GLU A 309 37.83 65.47 19.87
N ARG A 310 37.41 65.26 21.12
CA ARG A 310 37.44 66.31 22.15
C ARG A 310 38.87 66.73 22.50
N ARG A 311 39.81 65.79 22.53
CA ARG A 311 41.23 66.03 22.77
C ARG A 311 41.88 66.75 21.59
N ASP A 312 41.58 66.37 20.36
CA ASP A 312 42.12 67.01 19.16
C ASP A 312 41.54 68.42 18.99
N ASN A 313 40.25 68.64 19.27
CA ASN A 313 39.65 69.98 19.36
C ASN A 313 40.32 70.84 20.44
N SER A 314 40.60 70.27 21.62
CA SER A 314 41.30 70.98 22.68
C SER A 314 42.74 71.32 22.28
N HIS A 315 43.43 70.42 21.57
CA HIS A 315 44.76 70.67 21.02
C HIS A 315 44.77 71.78 19.96
N GLN A 316 43.80 71.78 19.04
CA GLN A 316 43.64 72.86 18.06
C GLN A 316 43.33 74.20 18.74
N LEU A 317 42.53 74.20 19.81
CA LEU A 317 42.26 75.41 20.60
C LEU A 317 43.52 75.91 21.32
N ILE A 318 44.34 75.01 21.86
CA ILE A 318 45.63 75.34 22.49
C ILE A 318 46.61 75.91 21.47
N GLU A 319 46.76 75.28 20.29
CA GLU A 319 47.59 75.79 19.19
C GLU A 319 47.15 77.19 18.74
N LYS A 320 45.84 77.39 18.55
CA LYS A 320 45.28 78.70 18.19
C LYS A 320 45.57 79.75 19.27
N ASN A 321 45.33 79.42 20.54
CA ASN A 321 45.65 80.31 21.65
C ASN A 321 47.16 80.60 21.75
N HIS A 322 48.02 79.63 21.41
CA HIS A 322 49.47 79.82 21.43
C HIS A 322 49.93 80.80 20.34
N LEU A 323 49.36 80.69 19.13
CA LEU A 323 49.55 81.62 18.02
C LEU A 323 49.03 83.02 18.36
N ASP A 324 47.86 83.12 19.00
CA ASP A 324 47.30 84.39 19.46
C ASP A 324 48.19 85.04 20.52
N ILE A 325 48.74 84.27 21.47
CA ILE A 325 49.69 84.76 22.48
C ILE A 325 51.00 85.27 21.84
N GLU A 326 51.54 84.56 20.85
CA GLU A 326 52.72 85.03 20.10
C GLU A 326 52.43 86.33 19.33
N ALA A 327 51.26 86.43 18.69
CA ALA A 327 50.82 87.64 18.01
C ALA A 327 50.66 88.81 18.98
N TYR A 328 50.09 88.59 20.16
CA TYR A 328 49.96 89.62 21.20
C TYR A 328 51.31 90.01 21.82
N LYS A 329 52.27 89.09 21.97
CA LYS A 329 53.63 89.42 22.41
C LYS A 329 54.36 90.32 21.41
N LYS A 330 54.33 89.98 20.12
CA LYS A 330 54.90 90.83 19.06
C LYS A 330 54.23 92.20 19.02
N ARG A 331 52.90 92.25 19.16
CA ARG A 331 52.16 93.52 19.20
C ARG A 331 52.51 94.37 20.43
N ARG A 332 52.80 93.73 21.57
CA ARG A 332 53.28 94.41 22.78
C ARG A 332 54.68 94.99 22.62
N GLU A 333 55.60 94.28 21.95
CA GLU A 333 56.94 94.80 21.65
C GLU A 333 56.88 96.04 20.77
N ILE A 334 56.08 96.01 19.70
CA ILE A 334 55.87 97.17 18.81
C ILE A 334 55.27 98.36 19.57
N LEU A 335 54.29 98.11 20.46
CA LEU A 335 53.67 99.18 21.26
C LEU A 335 54.64 99.77 22.30
N LEU A 336 55.55 98.97 22.86
CA LEU A 336 56.57 99.47 23.78
C LEU A 336 57.61 100.34 23.06
N GLU A 337 57.99 99.98 21.83
CA GLU A 337 58.87 100.79 20.96
C GLU A 337 58.20 102.12 20.59
N GLN A 338 56.89 102.11 20.31
CA GLN A 338 56.12 103.33 20.05
C GLN A 338 55.98 104.22 21.29
N ILE A 339 55.85 103.64 22.49
CA ILE A 339 55.81 104.40 23.75
C ILE A 339 57.18 105.06 24.01
N ASP A 340 58.30 104.36 23.80
CA ASP A 340 59.64 104.91 24.01
C ASP A 340 59.96 106.08 23.05
N GLN A 341 59.51 105.99 21.80
CA GLN A 341 59.57 107.09 20.82
C GLN A 341 58.71 108.29 21.23
N ILE A 342 57.49 108.06 21.73
CA ILE A 342 56.60 109.14 22.17
C ILE A 342 57.12 109.78 23.47
N GLU A 343 57.73 109.03 24.39
CA GLU A 343 58.33 109.58 25.61
C GLU A 343 59.58 110.43 25.34
N THR A 344 60.37 110.07 24.31
CA THR A 344 61.51 110.89 23.87
C THR A 344 61.06 112.17 23.15
N GLU A 345 59.99 112.11 22.34
CA GLU A 345 59.38 113.30 21.75
C GLU A 345 58.76 114.22 22.81
N LEU A 346 58.05 113.67 23.82
CA LEU A 346 57.48 114.43 24.94
C LEU A 346 58.57 115.14 25.76
N LYS A 347 59.70 114.50 26.04
CA LYS A 347 60.82 115.14 26.76
C LYS A 347 61.46 116.29 25.98
N ASN A 348 61.50 116.21 24.66
CA ASN A 348 62.02 117.30 23.83
C ASN A 348 61.02 118.46 23.74
N LEU A 349 59.73 118.16 23.65
CA LEU A 349 58.66 119.16 23.62
C LEU A 349 58.53 119.89 24.98
N ASP A 350 58.73 119.19 26.10
CA ASP A 350 58.70 119.76 27.45
C ASP A 350 59.92 120.66 27.73
N LYS A 351 61.07 120.41 27.09
CA LYS A 351 62.24 121.31 27.13
C LYS A 351 62.02 122.57 26.29
N GLU A 352 61.40 122.45 25.12
CA GLU A 352 61.01 123.60 24.29
C GLU A 352 59.95 124.46 25.00
N LEU A 353 58.95 123.83 25.62
CA LEU A 353 57.87 124.52 26.35
C LEU A 353 58.40 125.33 27.54
N ASN A 354 59.30 124.74 28.35
CA ASN A 354 59.92 125.45 29.47
C ASN A 354 60.82 126.61 29.01
N ARG A 355 61.49 126.49 27.84
CA ARG A 355 62.28 127.60 27.29
C ARG A 355 61.41 128.78 26.86
N VAL A 356 60.28 128.49 26.21
CA VAL A 356 59.33 129.50 25.73
C VAL A 356 58.54 130.14 26.88
N ASP A 357 58.21 129.40 27.95
CA ASP A 357 57.50 129.97 29.11
C ASP A 357 58.40 130.87 29.96
N GLU A 358 59.71 130.58 30.03
CA GLU A 358 60.69 131.44 30.70
C GLU A 358 60.97 132.72 29.89
N GLU A 359 61.07 132.63 28.56
CA GLU A 359 61.16 133.79 27.65
C GLU A 359 59.90 134.67 27.74
N ARG A 360 58.70 134.08 27.89
CA ARG A 360 57.44 134.80 28.06
C ARG A 360 57.36 135.51 29.41
N LYS A 361 57.73 134.85 30.51
CA LYS A 361 57.76 135.47 31.86
C LYS A 361 58.74 136.64 31.96
N GLN A 362 59.90 136.52 31.32
CA GLN A 362 60.90 137.61 31.30
C GLN A 362 60.39 138.82 30.50
N ALA A 363 59.66 138.59 29.40
CA ALA A 363 59.04 139.64 28.60
C ALA A 363 57.84 140.30 29.32
N GLU A 364 57.00 139.51 30.02
CA GLU A 364 55.86 140.01 30.81
C GLU A 364 56.32 140.84 32.03
N GLN A 365 57.41 140.46 32.71
CA GLN A 365 57.99 141.27 33.79
C GLN A 365 58.59 142.60 33.30
N ASN A 366 59.30 142.59 32.17
CA ASN A 366 59.89 143.82 31.61
C ASN A 366 58.82 144.81 31.11
N LEU A 367 57.69 144.31 30.63
CA LEU A 367 56.55 145.14 30.20
C LEU A 367 55.82 145.73 31.41
N ALA A 368 55.56 144.93 32.45
CA ALA A 368 54.91 145.37 33.68
C ALA A 368 55.76 146.41 34.45
N GLU A 369 57.08 146.24 34.53
CA GLU A 369 57.96 147.26 35.14
C GLU A 369 58.03 148.56 34.33
N SER A 370 57.93 148.48 33.00
CA SER A 370 57.97 149.67 32.13
C SER A 370 56.65 150.45 32.20
N ASP A 371 55.50 149.76 32.27
CA ASP A 371 54.20 150.40 32.39
C ASP A 371 53.98 151.04 33.77
N ASP A 372 54.49 150.42 34.85
CA ASP A 372 54.38 150.97 36.22
C ASP A 372 55.33 152.17 36.45
N LYS A 373 56.50 152.20 35.78
CA LYS A 373 57.40 153.37 35.74
C LYS A 373 56.80 154.54 34.95
N ILE A 374 56.06 154.28 33.87
CA ILE A 374 55.42 155.34 33.06
C ILE A 374 54.18 155.93 33.78
N LEU A 375 53.41 155.10 34.49
CA LEU A 375 52.25 155.54 35.26
C LEU A 375 52.62 156.33 36.54
N SER A 376 53.67 155.93 37.24
CA SER A 376 54.18 156.67 38.41
C SER A 376 54.82 158.01 38.03
N ALA A 377 55.63 158.04 36.96
CA ALA A 377 56.23 159.29 36.46
C ALA A 377 55.18 160.28 35.91
N ARG A 378 54.06 159.81 35.33
CA ARG A 378 52.95 160.69 34.91
C ARG A 378 52.19 161.29 36.09
N ARG A 379 51.97 160.52 37.16
CA ARG A 379 51.28 160.99 38.38
C ARG A 379 52.12 161.99 39.16
N GLU A 380 53.45 161.79 39.26
CA GLU A 380 54.35 162.80 39.84
C GLU A 380 54.40 164.08 38.99
N ARG A 381 54.38 163.97 37.66
CA ARG A 381 54.41 165.15 36.78
C ARG A 381 53.15 166.02 36.88
N GLU A 382 51.98 165.41 37.04
CA GLU A 382 50.73 166.15 37.23
C GLU A 382 50.63 166.79 38.63
N ASP A 383 51.18 166.16 39.65
CA ASP A 383 51.20 166.72 41.01
C ASP A 383 52.23 167.86 41.16
N LEU A 384 53.44 167.69 40.59
CA LEU A 384 54.42 168.79 40.52
C LEU A 384 53.92 169.96 39.68
N GLY A 385 53.16 169.71 38.60
CA GLY A 385 52.56 170.76 37.78
C GLY A 385 51.56 171.63 38.54
N ARG A 386 50.76 171.03 39.43
CA ARG A 386 49.83 171.79 40.30
C ARG A 386 50.55 172.57 41.39
N GLN A 387 51.68 172.06 41.89
CA GLN A 387 52.51 172.78 42.86
C GLN A 387 53.28 173.96 42.22
N LEU A 388 53.74 173.81 40.98
CA LEU A 388 54.39 174.88 40.20
C LEU A 388 53.42 176.02 39.89
N MET A 389 52.16 175.71 39.56
CA MET A 389 51.10 176.70 39.35
C MET A 389 50.81 177.54 40.61
N ASN A 390 51.07 176.99 41.82
CA ASN A 390 50.90 177.69 43.09
C ASN A 390 52.17 178.46 43.55
N LEU A 391 53.36 178.02 43.11
CA LEU A 391 54.63 178.68 43.41
C LEU A 391 54.96 179.82 42.43
N GLU A 392 54.60 179.71 41.16
CA GLU A 392 54.77 180.80 40.19
C GLU A 392 53.87 182.00 40.47
N SER A 393 52.66 181.77 41.00
CA SER A 393 51.79 182.86 41.46
C SER A 393 52.40 183.61 42.65
N ARG A 394 53.24 182.96 43.46
CA ARG A 394 53.98 183.58 44.57
C ARG A 394 55.28 184.25 44.13
N LEU A 395 55.95 183.71 43.12
CA LEU A 395 57.22 184.24 42.62
C LEU A 395 57.06 185.47 41.72
N SER A 396 55.95 185.56 40.98
CA SER A 396 55.63 186.73 40.15
C SER A 396 55.35 187.98 40.99
N ALA A 397 54.74 187.80 42.17
CA ALA A 397 54.57 188.88 43.14
C ALA A 397 55.92 189.40 43.68
N GLY A 398 56.93 188.53 43.87
CA GLY A 398 58.25 188.92 44.36
C GLY A 398 59.20 189.49 43.29
N LYS A 399 59.02 189.14 42.01
CA LYS A 399 59.83 189.70 40.92
C LYS A 399 59.44 191.12 40.53
N SER A 400 58.21 191.54 40.83
CA SER A 400 57.80 192.95 40.76
C SER A 400 58.55 193.83 41.77
N ASP A 401 59.08 193.26 42.85
CA ASP A 401 59.82 194.00 43.89
C ASP A 401 61.34 194.06 43.62
N ASP A 402 61.93 193.05 42.97
CA ASP A 402 63.38 193.02 42.67
C ASP A 402 63.76 193.87 41.43
N SER A 403 62.83 194.03 40.47
CA SER A 403 63.06 194.85 39.27
C SER A 403 63.21 196.34 39.60
N ASN A 404 62.48 196.85 40.59
CA ASN A 404 62.60 198.24 41.05
C ASN A 404 63.91 198.52 41.80
N ILE A 405 64.57 197.48 42.34
CA ILE A 405 65.82 197.61 43.12
C ILE A 405 67.07 197.50 42.24
N LYS A 406 67.00 196.79 41.10
CA LYS A 406 68.17 196.60 40.21
C LYS A 406 68.44 197.76 39.26
N GLU A 407 67.44 198.52 38.86
CA GLU A 407 67.69 199.67 37.96
C GLU A 407 68.34 200.84 38.72
N GLN A 408 68.08 200.97 40.03
CA GLN A 408 68.85 201.83 40.94
C GLN A 408 70.33 201.41 41.09
N LYS A 409 70.70 200.19 40.67
CA LYS A 409 72.07 199.64 40.81
C LYS A 409 72.90 199.80 39.52
N SER A 410 72.28 199.87 38.35
CA SER A 410 73.00 200.02 37.07
C SER A 410 73.59 201.44 36.85
N GLU A 411 73.10 202.44 37.59
CA GLU A 411 73.72 203.78 37.68
C GLU A 411 75.09 203.75 38.38
N ILE A 412 75.40 202.69 39.12
CA ILE A 412 76.62 202.59 39.94
C ILE A 412 77.74 201.84 39.21
N ASP A 413 77.42 200.82 38.41
CA ASP A 413 78.44 199.99 37.72
C ASP A 413 79.05 200.67 36.49
N THR A 414 78.33 201.60 35.84
CA THR A 414 78.86 202.39 34.71
C THR A 414 79.95 203.38 35.13
N ASN A 415 80.01 203.73 36.43
CA ASN A 415 81.08 204.55 37.01
C ASN A 415 82.37 203.76 37.31
N LEU A 416 82.35 202.41 37.29
CA LEU A 416 83.49 201.54 37.63
C LEU A 416 84.33 201.12 36.41
N ALA A 417 83.70 200.94 35.24
CA ALA A 417 84.41 200.65 33.99
C ALA A 417 85.21 201.86 33.44
N ALA A 418 84.89 203.08 33.90
CA ALA A 418 85.67 204.29 33.68
C ALA A 418 87.09 204.24 34.30
N PHE A 419 87.40 203.26 35.18
CA PHE A 419 88.70 203.16 35.86
C PHE A 419 89.59 201.96 35.45
N GLU A 420 89.04 200.80 35.05
CA GLU A 420 89.88 199.63 34.68
C GLU A 420 90.48 199.75 33.26
N GLN A 421 89.82 200.48 32.36
CA GLN A 421 90.32 200.67 30.99
C GLN A 421 91.55 201.61 30.93
N GLN A 422 91.75 202.48 31.93
CA GLN A 422 92.99 203.26 32.06
C GLN A 422 94.22 202.42 32.51
N ALA A 423 94.05 201.20 33.05
CA ALA A 423 95.16 200.39 33.61
C ALA A 423 95.61 199.22 32.70
N SER A 424 94.70 198.66 31.90
CA SER A 424 95.01 197.48 31.07
C SER A 424 95.87 197.81 29.84
N GLU A 425 95.67 198.96 29.17
CA GLU A 425 96.35 199.24 27.90
C GLU A 425 97.65 200.04 28.02
N LEU A 426 97.95 200.63 29.19
CA LEU A 426 99.33 200.94 29.57
C LEU A 426 100.19 199.67 29.75
N LYS A 427 99.59 198.50 29.99
CA LYS A 427 100.29 197.22 30.24
C LYS A 427 100.53 196.40 28.96
N GLN A 428 99.60 196.45 28.01
CA GLN A 428 99.82 195.85 26.69
C GLN A 428 100.86 196.61 25.85
N LYS A 429 101.04 197.92 26.07
CA LYS A 429 102.15 198.70 25.48
C LYS A 429 103.56 198.15 25.83
N LYS A 430 103.68 197.20 26.77
CA LYS A 430 104.95 196.61 27.26
C LYS A 430 105.23 195.19 26.73
N GLU A 431 104.20 194.37 26.49
CA GLU A 431 104.38 192.99 26.02
C GLU A 431 104.54 192.91 24.48
N GLU A 432 103.98 193.84 23.72
CA GLU A 432 104.18 193.82 22.26
C GLU A 432 105.50 194.44 21.79
N LEU A 433 106.11 195.36 22.54
CA LEU A 433 107.49 195.82 22.27
C LEU A 433 108.53 194.70 22.50
N THR A 434 108.20 193.67 23.28
CA THR A 434 109.07 192.51 23.56
C THR A 434 108.85 191.36 22.57
N ALA A 435 107.64 191.22 22.02
CA ALA A 435 107.40 190.34 20.88
C ALA A 435 107.95 190.88 19.54
N LYS A 436 107.98 192.21 19.33
CA LYS A 436 108.71 192.84 18.20
C LYS A 436 110.20 192.47 18.14
N LYS A 437 110.76 191.89 19.20
CA LYS A 437 112.18 191.55 19.29
C LYS A 437 112.49 190.08 18.97
N SER A 438 111.67 189.12 19.41
CA SER A 438 111.92 187.70 19.12
C SER A 438 111.60 187.31 17.67
N ALA A 439 110.80 188.11 16.95
CA ALA A 439 110.44 187.87 15.55
C ALA A 439 111.42 188.49 14.52
N ILE A 440 112.24 189.48 14.91
CA ILE A 440 113.34 189.97 14.04
C ILE A 440 114.53 188.99 14.07
N GLU A 441 114.76 188.26 15.17
CA GLU A 441 115.90 187.35 15.33
C GLU A 441 115.66 185.95 14.76
N ASN A 442 114.43 185.45 14.89
CA ASN A 442 113.98 184.26 14.19
C ASN A 442 113.22 184.69 12.93
N SER A 443 113.85 185.24 11.93
CA SER A 443 114.65 184.36 11.09
C SER A 443 114.39 184.86 9.67
N ILE A 444 115.23 185.66 9.03
CA ILE A 444 116.70 185.77 9.12
C ILE A 444 117.41 184.40 9.01
N GLY A 445 117.00 183.35 9.72
CA GLY A 445 117.31 181.95 9.45
C GLY A 445 116.62 181.37 8.21
N GLU A 446 115.44 181.85 7.80
CA GLU A 446 114.75 181.31 6.60
C GLU A 446 115.07 182.06 5.30
N LEU A 447 115.56 183.31 5.37
CA LEU A 447 116.27 183.93 4.23
C LEU A 447 117.52 183.13 3.80
N ARG A 448 118.04 182.23 4.65
CA ARG A 448 119.15 181.33 4.32
C ARG A 448 118.71 179.94 3.84
N SER A 449 117.41 179.66 3.94
CA SER A 449 116.84 178.34 3.70
C SER A 449 115.67 178.39 2.70
N LYS A 450 115.73 179.23 1.67
CA LYS A 450 115.87 178.77 0.27
C LYS A 450 114.63 179.07 -0.59
N LEU A 451 114.67 179.94 -1.60
CA LEU A 451 115.66 179.96 -2.68
C LEU A 451 115.90 178.58 -3.35
N GLU A 452 115.17 177.49 -3.01
CA GLU A 452 115.41 176.14 -3.56
C GLU A 452 114.25 175.48 -4.35
N GLN A 453 112.92 175.70 -4.16
CA GLN A 453 111.89 174.90 -4.90
C GLN A 453 110.44 175.42 -4.77
N SER A 454 109.57 175.66 -5.78
CA SER A 454 109.60 175.53 -7.25
C SER A 454 109.81 174.10 -7.82
N GLN A 455 108.71 173.34 -8.04
CA GLN A 455 108.22 172.82 -9.36
C GLN A 455 107.55 171.42 -9.35
N GLY A 456 106.33 171.34 -9.93
CA GLY A 456 105.88 170.21 -10.74
C GLY A 456 105.39 168.96 -10.01
N ARG A 457 104.09 168.76 -9.74
CA ARG A 457 103.09 168.68 -10.79
C ARG A 457 103.75 168.19 -12.04
N ARG A 458 103.68 166.89 -12.21
CA ARG A 458 103.31 166.58 -13.57
C ARG A 458 101.82 166.42 -13.56
N GLU A 459 101.21 167.57 -13.82
CA GLU A 459 101.05 168.00 -15.20
C GLU A 459 99.98 167.11 -15.74
N ASN A 460 98.87 167.82 -15.83
CA ASN A 460 97.71 167.55 -16.62
C ASN A 460 96.87 166.41 -16.09
#